data_AF-A0A523S0A5-F1
#
_entry.id   AF-A0A523S0A5-F1
#
_cell.length_a   1.000
_cell.length_b   1.000
_cell.length_c   1.000
_cell.angle_alpha   90.00
_cell.angle_beta   90.00
_cell.angle_gamma   90.00
#
_symmetry.space_group_name_H-M   'P 1'
#
loop_
_entity.id
_entity.type
_entity.pdbx_description
1 polymer ?
#
loop_
_entity_poly.entity_id
_entity_poly.type
_entity_poly.pdbx_seq_one_letter_code
_entity_poly.pdbx_strand_id
1 'polypeptide(L)'
;MADKAENAKSFGMLLAKAWENTPSFICSNEDYIYCLFPSDDSKTTWVEASLTFPDGSLDQKEIDPVKAIALLVEELKLLPTYGVNAIITTKAQLDETSGRLGTLS
;
A
#
# COMPACT_ATOMS: atom_id res chain seq x y z
N MET A 1 -3.81 5.02 20.63
CA MET A 1 -3.76 6.46 20.29
C MET A 1 -2.33 6.94 19.99
N ALA A 2 -1.28 6.34 20.56
CA ALA A 2 0.11 6.58 20.10
C ALA A 2 0.43 5.87 18.76
N ASP A 3 -0.15 4.68 18.51
CA ASP A 3 0.20 3.90 17.31
C ASP A 3 -0.37 4.45 15.98
N LYS A 4 -1.51 5.14 15.95
CA LYS A 4 -2.15 5.50 14.66
C LYS A 4 -1.34 6.49 13.84
N ALA A 5 -0.91 7.59 14.46
CA ALA A 5 -0.10 8.61 13.79
C ALA A 5 1.28 8.07 13.39
N GLU A 6 1.89 7.24 14.24
CA GLU A 6 3.16 6.58 13.94
C GLU A 6 3.03 5.55 12.81
N ASN A 7 1.97 4.76 12.80
CA ASN A 7 1.64 3.83 11.73
C ASN A 7 1.34 4.54 10.42
N ALA A 8 0.60 5.65 10.45
CA ALA A 8 0.32 6.47 9.27
C ALA A 8 1.61 7.05 8.68
N LYS A 9 2.53 7.54 9.54
CA LYS A 9 3.85 8.01 9.11
C LYS A 9 4.69 6.88 8.52
N SER A 10 4.74 5.73 9.19
CA SER A 10 5.47 4.55 8.73
C SER A 10 4.94 4.05 7.39
N PHE A 11 3.62 3.95 7.24
CA PHE A 11 2.99 3.59 5.98
C PHE A 11 3.22 4.64 4.90
N GLY A 12 3.21 5.94 5.23
CA GLY A 12 3.54 7.00 4.28
C GLY A 12 4.95 6.85 3.67
N MET A 13 5.93 6.40 4.47
CA MET A 13 7.26 6.07 3.97
C MET A 13 7.25 4.84 3.04
N LEU A 14 6.46 3.82 3.36
CA LEU A 14 6.29 2.63 2.50
C LEU A 14 5.60 2.98 1.18
N LEU A 15 4.59 3.84 1.22
CA LEU A 15 3.86 4.32 0.05
C LEU A 15 4.78 5.10 -0.91
N ALA A 16 5.64 5.98 -0.37
CA ALA A 16 6.66 6.66 -1.16
C ALA A 16 7.66 5.68 -1.79
N LYS A 17 8.12 4.67 -1.03
CA LYS A 17 8.98 3.62 -1.58
C LYS A 17 8.29 2.82 -2.68
N ALA A 18 7.02 2.44 -2.50
CA ALA A 18 6.26 1.71 -3.50
C ALA A 18 6.13 2.51 -4.81
N TRP A 19 5.94 3.82 -4.73
CA TRP A 19 5.88 4.68 -5.91
C TRP A 19 7.20 4.72 -6.70
N GLU A 20 8.34 4.75 -6.01
CA GLU A 20 9.66 4.82 -6.64
C GLU A 20 10.17 3.44 -7.14
N ASN A 21 9.70 2.33 -6.56
CA ASN A 21 10.18 0.99 -6.87
C ASN A 21 9.24 0.25 -7.82
N THR A 22 9.59 0.19 -9.10
CA THR A 22 8.82 -0.50 -10.15
C THR A 22 9.32 -1.92 -10.40
N PRO A 23 8.43 -2.92 -10.60
CA PRO A 23 6.97 -2.81 -10.59
C PRO A 23 6.40 -2.69 -9.17
N SER A 24 5.40 -1.84 -8.99
CA SER A 24 4.60 -1.78 -7.77
C SER A 24 3.13 -1.84 -8.07
N PHE A 25 2.37 -2.25 -7.07
CA PHE A 25 0.93 -2.18 -7.05
C PHE A 25 0.49 -1.42 -5.81
N ILE A 26 -0.36 -0.41 -6.01
CA ILE A 26 -0.88 0.41 -4.93
C ILE A 26 -2.38 0.55 -5.17
N CYS A 27 -3.18 0.24 -4.16
CA CYS A 27 -4.61 0.48 -4.17
C CYS A 27 -5.07 1.13 -2.87
N SER A 28 -6.14 1.90 -2.95
CA SER A 28 -6.73 2.60 -1.81
C SER A 28 -8.23 2.78 -2.01
N ASN A 29 -9.00 2.52 -0.97
CA ASN A 29 -10.42 2.84 -0.88
C ASN A 29 -10.67 3.64 0.40
N GLU A 30 -11.93 3.89 0.78
CA GLU A 30 -12.28 4.70 1.95
C GLU A 30 -11.73 4.14 3.28
N ASP A 31 -11.66 2.81 3.41
CA ASP A 31 -11.35 2.11 4.66
C ASP A 31 -9.92 1.58 4.73
N TYR A 32 -9.25 1.42 3.59
CA TYR A 32 -8.01 0.65 3.49
C TYR A 32 -7.07 1.17 2.40
N ILE A 33 -5.77 1.00 2.63
CA ILE A 33 -4.70 1.23 1.65
C ILE A 33 -3.70 0.08 1.67
N TYR A 34 -3.21 -0.28 0.49
CA TYR A 34 -2.26 -1.37 0.28
C TYR A 34 -1.17 -0.96 -0.70
N CYS A 35 0.05 -1.43 -0.44
CA CYS A 35 1.12 -1.41 -1.40
C CYS A 35 1.90 -2.73 -1.44
N LEU A 36 2.34 -3.09 -2.63
CA LEU A 36 3.18 -4.25 -2.91
C LEU A 36 4.28 -3.84 -3.88
N PHE A 37 5.54 -4.00 -3.49
CA PHE A 37 6.68 -3.54 -4.28
C PHE A 37 7.96 -4.34 -3.95
N PRO A 38 8.94 -4.43 -4.87
CA PRO A 38 10.24 -5.00 -4.57
C PRO A 38 11.03 -4.08 -3.65
N SER A 39 11.71 -4.63 -2.64
CA SER A 39 12.57 -3.86 -1.73
C SER A 39 14.03 -3.80 -2.17
N ASP A 40 14.37 -4.49 -3.25
CA ASP A 40 15.72 -4.54 -3.83
C ASP A 40 15.66 -4.55 -5.37
N ASP A 41 16.75 -4.10 -6.01
CA ASP A 41 16.84 -3.97 -7.47
C ASP A 41 16.75 -5.31 -8.20
N SER A 42 17.21 -6.39 -7.56
CA SER A 42 17.16 -7.76 -8.09
C SER A 42 15.77 -8.38 -7.99
N LYS A 43 14.84 -7.72 -7.29
CA LYS A 43 13.44 -8.13 -7.07
C LYS A 43 13.33 -9.51 -6.42
N THR A 44 14.29 -9.85 -5.56
CA THR A 44 14.32 -11.13 -4.85
C THR A 44 13.58 -11.08 -3.51
N THR A 45 13.40 -9.87 -2.97
CA THR A 45 12.64 -9.56 -1.76
C THR A 45 11.57 -8.53 -2.09
N TRP A 46 10.38 -8.76 -1.57
CA TRP A 46 9.22 -7.89 -1.78
C TRP A 46 8.64 -7.49 -0.44
N VAL A 47 8.05 -6.30 -0.40
CA VAL A 47 7.31 -5.80 0.75
C VAL A 47 5.85 -5.74 0.38
N GLU A 48 5.04 -6.41 1.19
CA GLU A 48 3.61 -6.20 1.32
C GLU A 48 3.39 -5.28 2.51
N ALA A 49 2.58 -4.23 2.34
CA ALA A 49 2.12 -3.44 3.46
C ALA A 49 0.69 -2.99 3.27
N SER A 50 -0.03 -2.86 4.39
CA SER A 50 -1.37 -2.32 4.40
C SER A 50 -1.68 -1.49 5.63
N LEU A 51 -2.61 -0.56 5.48
CA LEU A 51 -3.13 0.23 6.60
C LEU A 51 -4.65 0.33 6.52
N THR A 52 -5.31 0.10 7.65
CA THR A 52 -6.75 0.28 7.83
C THR A 52 -7.01 1.66 8.42
N PHE A 53 -7.71 2.54 7.70
CA PHE A 53 -7.95 3.92 8.13
C PHE A 53 -8.76 4.00 9.45
N PRO A 54 -9.86 3.24 9.66
CA PRO A 54 -10.66 3.33 10.88
C PRO A 54 -9.88 3.13 12.19
N ASP A 55 -9.02 2.11 12.27
CA ASP A 55 -8.29 1.75 13.49
C ASP A 55 -6.79 2.09 13.44
N GLY A 56 -6.26 2.49 12.28
CA GLY A 56 -4.85 2.80 12.07
C GLY A 56 -3.93 1.59 12.21
N SER A 57 -4.45 0.37 12.04
CA SER A 57 -3.64 -0.85 12.08
C SER A 57 -2.72 -0.91 10.87
N LEU A 58 -1.43 -1.10 11.09
CA LEU A 58 -0.43 -1.33 10.06
C LEU A 58 -0.05 -2.82 10.06
N ASP A 59 -0.12 -3.45 8.89
CA ASP A 59 0.47 -4.76 8.64
C ASP A 59 1.57 -4.61 7.58
N GLN A 60 2.73 -5.19 7.82
CA GLN A 60 3.87 -5.15 6.91
C GLN A 60 4.61 -6.48 6.97
N LYS A 61 4.91 -7.04 5.79
CA LYS A 61 5.64 -8.29 5.67
C LYS A 61 6.66 -8.23 4.54
N GLU A 62 7.81 -8.83 4.78
CA GLU A 62 8.75 -9.19 3.72
C GLU A 62 8.40 -10.58 3.19
N ILE A 63 8.34 -10.71 1.87
CA ILE A 63 7.88 -11.92 1.19
C ILE A 63 8.76 -12.21 -0.04
N ASP A 64 8.71 -13.45 -0.50
CA ASP A 64 9.36 -13.85 -1.74
C ASP A 64 8.54 -13.42 -2.98
N PRO A 65 9.14 -13.44 -4.19
CA PRO A 65 8.47 -12.99 -5.41
C PRO A 65 7.27 -13.85 -5.81
N VAL A 66 7.27 -15.15 -5.49
CA VAL A 66 6.15 -16.05 -5.80
C VAL A 66 4.94 -15.67 -4.96
N LYS A 67 5.17 -15.41 -3.67
CA LYS A 67 4.14 -14.92 -2.75
C LYS A 67 3.64 -13.54 -3.15
N ALA A 68 4.51 -12.64 -3.60
CA ALA A 68 4.11 -11.33 -4.10
C ALA A 68 3.13 -11.42 -5.29
N ILE A 69 3.43 -12.27 -6.28
CA ILE A 69 2.51 -12.51 -7.41
C ILE A 69 1.17 -13.06 -6.92
N ALA A 70 1.18 -14.01 -5.99
CA ALA A 70 -0.04 -14.57 -5.42
C ALA A 70 -0.89 -13.50 -4.73
N LEU A 71 -0.29 -12.63 -3.91
CA LEU A 71 -1.00 -11.55 -3.23
C LEU A 71 -1.53 -10.49 -4.20
N LEU A 72 -0.78 -10.15 -5.24
CA LEU A 72 -1.27 -9.28 -6.31
C LEU A 72 -2.55 -9.86 -6.94
N VAL A 73 -2.55 -11.16 -7.26
CA VAL A 73 -3.72 -11.82 -7.83
C VAL A 73 -4.90 -11.80 -6.86
N GLU A 74 -4.69 -12.04 -5.57
CA GLU A 74 -5.77 -11.94 -4.57
C GLU A 74 -6.34 -10.52 -4.49
N GLU A 75 -5.49 -9.51 -4.48
CA GLU A 75 -5.92 -8.11 -4.41
C GLU A 75 -6.68 -7.68 -5.68
N LEU A 76 -6.25 -8.13 -6.87
CA LEU A 76 -6.93 -7.88 -8.13
C LEU A 76 -8.34 -8.51 -8.18
N LYS A 77 -8.59 -9.60 -7.46
CA LYS A 77 -9.95 -10.20 -7.37
C LYS A 77 -10.93 -9.31 -6.61
N LEU A 78 -10.44 -8.39 -5.78
CA LEU A 78 -11.28 -7.46 -5.02
C LEU A 78 -11.66 -6.21 -5.83
N LEU A 79 -11.01 -5.97 -6.98
CA LEU A 79 -11.30 -4.83 -7.85
C LEU A 79 -12.77 -4.68 -8.28
N PRO A 80 -13.55 -5.74 -8.56
CA PRO A 80 -14.97 -5.59 -8.85
C PRO A 80 -15.76 -4.96 -7.69
N THR A 81 -15.28 -5.13 -6.46
CA THR A 81 -15.88 -4.55 -5.25
C THR A 81 -15.36 -3.13 -4.99
N TYR A 82 -14.05 -2.91 -5.12
CA TYR A 82 -13.43 -1.61 -4.83
C TYR A 82 -13.58 -0.58 -5.97
N GLY A 83 -13.80 -1.06 -7.19
CA GLY A 83 -13.75 -0.26 -8.40
C GLY A 83 -12.32 -0.01 -8.88
N VAL A 84 -12.16 0.11 -10.20
CA VAL A 84 -10.84 0.33 -10.84
C VAL A 84 -10.16 1.64 -10.42
N ASN A 85 -10.95 2.62 -9.97
CA ASN A 85 -10.45 3.91 -9.50
C ASN A 85 -9.69 3.80 -8.17
N ALA A 86 -9.80 2.67 -7.48
CA ALA A 86 -9.02 2.39 -6.27
C ALA A 86 -7.53 2.16 -6.57
N ILE A 87 -7.17 1.81 -7.82
CA ILE A 87 -5.76 1.63 -8.20
C ILE A 87 -5.12 2.99 -8.40
N ILE A 88 -3.99 3.21 -7.72
CA ILE A 88 -3.20 4.43 -7.88
C ILE A 88 -2.29 4.27 -9.08
N THR A 89 -2.59 5.00 -10.14
CA THR A 89 -1.84 4.98 -11.41
C THR A 89 -1.20 6.32 -11.75
N THR A 90 -1.47 7.36 -10.95
CA THR A 90 -0.98 8.73 -11.18
C THR A 90 -0.45 9.36 -9.90
N LYS A 91 0.49 10.31 -10.06
CA LYS A 91 1.03 11.07 -8.94
C LYS A 91 -0.04 11.86 -8.19
N ALA A 92 -1.05 12.38 -8.89
CA ALA A 92 -2.17 13.09 -8.26
C ALA A 92 -2.96 12.18 -7.30
N GLN A 93 -3.28 10.95 -7.71
CA GLN A 93 -3.95 9.97 -6.85
C GLN A 93 -3.08 9.57 -5.65
N LEU A 94 -1.77 9.46 -5.85
CA LEU A 94 -0.82 9.18 -4.77
C LEU A 94 -0.81 10.31 -3.73
N ASP A 95 -0.76 11.56 -4.19
CA ASP A 95 -0.71 12.74 -3.31
C ASP A 95 -2.02 12.90 -2.54
N GLU A 96 -3.16 12.70 -3.19
CA GLU A 96 -4.48 12.66 -2.54
C GLU A 96 -4.52 11.58 -1.45
N THR A 97 -4.08 10.37 -1.80
CA THR A 97 -4.07 9.24 -0.87
C THR A 97 -3.12 9.45 0.30
N SER A 98 -1.95 10.04 0.05
CA SER A 98 -0.99 10.41 1.10
C SER A 98 -1.56 11.49 2.01
N GLY A 99 -2.34 12.43 1.47
CA GLY A 99 -3.08 13.43 2.25
C GLY A 99 -4.07 12.80 3.23
N ARG A 100 -4.73 11.69 2.85
CA ARG A 100 -5.64 10.95 3.73
C ARG A 100 -4.92 10.33 4.93
N LEU A 101 -3.68 9.84 4.77
CA LEU A 101 -2.87 9.37 5.92
C LEU A 101 -2.65 10.48 6.95
N GLY A 102 -2.52 11.73 6.51
CA GLY A 102 -2.41 12.90 7.38
C GLY A 102 -3.66 13.17 8.23
N THR A 103 -4.80 12.53 7.95
CA THR A 103 -6.01 12.63 8.80
C THR A 103 -5.97 11.69 10.01
N LEU A 104 -5.02 10.75 10.04
CA LEU A 104 -4.79 9.84 11.16
C LEU A 104 -3.82 10.41 12.23
N SER A 105 -3.46 11.69 12.09
CA SER A 105 -2.57 12.46 12.98
C SER A 105 -3.16 12.70 14.37
#